data_AF-A0A653JNL7-F1
#
_entry.id   AF-A0A653JNL7-F1
#
_cell.length_a   1.000
_cell.length_b   1.000
_cell.length_c   1.000
_cell.angle_alpha   90.00
_cell.angle_beta   90.00
_cell.angle_gamma   90.00
#
_symmetry.space_group_name_H-M   'P 1'
#
loop_
_entity.id
_entity.type
_entity.pdbx_description
1 polymer ?
#
loop_
_entity_poly.entity_id
_entity_poly.type
_entity_poly.pdbx_seq_one_letter_code
_entity_poly.pdbx_strand_id
1 'polypeptide(L)'
;MNMRQMMMALAVPVSLAASAGLADRVDAAEPLLVQPDGSYPTVPLAKDKVVVKVLQTTVDSLSDFPTVADGLEHNLAHMEAIAKKACTTGKKPDFLLYHEFPLTGYSAGSRTDKLKYTVKVPGPETERLGKIARDCDTYLIFGTYATDDDWPGHILSINAVIGRDGKLVKAFWKSRNIKRIYPDREITTTTIEAVRDKYRALYGPEEEFPVLQTEYGNIAVSTVQMDPFIFAAFAMRGTEIMIRTATLFAEDDVLAMARINNFYSTMTNIAFPSTDQYRAGESIIVDPKGNILAKDPSLDQDGIIEAEIPIAEFRKGRKIPNYALDMVQPVFRQYVQEFPLNHMDLPREQLPETGPEMKAMMEGVSRWTE
;
A
#
# COMPACT_ATOMS: atom_id res chain seq x y z
N MET A 1 -14.36 35.93 -73.01
CA MET A 1 -13.08 36.07 -73.75
C MET A 1 -11.94 35.82 -72.76
N ASN A 2 -10.93 35.00 -73.00
CA ASN A 2 -10.70 34.13 -74.17
C ASN A 2 -9.93 32.84 -73.74
N MET A 3 -9.77 31.87 -74.64
CA MET A 3 -9.28 30.50 -74.37
C MET A 3 -7.92 30.22 -75.08
N ARG A 4 -7.15 29.22 -74.60
CA ARG A 4 -5.91 28.62 -75.19
C ARG A 4 -4.63 29.47 -75.08
N GLN A 5 -3.39 28.94 -74.99
CA GLN A 5 -2.79 27.57 -74.87
C GLN A 5 -1.38 27.73 -74.20
N MET A 6 -0.51 26.73 -73.88
CA MET A 6 -0.35 25.32 -74.30
C MET A 6 0.42 24.46 -73.24
N MET A 7 0.81 23.25 -73.67
CA MET A 7 1.79 22.22 -73.21
C MET A 7 3.07 22.67 -72.46
N MET A 8 3.80 21.82 -71.72
CA MET A 8 4.06 20.37 -71.92
C MET A 8 4.39 19.60 -70.61
N ALA A 9 4.47 18.27 -70.68
CA ALA A 9 4.49 17.36 -69.54
C ALA A 9 5.89 17.01 -68.97
N LEU A 10 5.93 16.59 -67.70
CA LEU A 10 6.77 15.50 -67.18
C LEU A 10 6.29 15.06 -65.79
N ALA A 11 5.68 13.89 -65.70
CA ALA A 11 5.28 13.28 -64.43
C ALA A 11 6.30 12.22 -64.01
N VAL A 12 6.86 12.37 -62.81
CA VAL A 12 7.72 11.37 -62.17
C VAL A 12 6.89 10.64 -61.11
N PRO A 13 6.79 9.30 -61.13
CA PRO A 13 6.04 8.57 -60.11
C PRO A 13 6.83 8.58 -58.81
N VAL A 14 6.26 9.17 -57.75
CA VAL A 14 6.76 8.96 -56.38
C VAL A 14 6.41 7.53 -55.97
N SER A 15 7.43 6.70 -55.83
CA SER A 15 7.30 5.33 -55.36
C SER A 15 6.75 5.30 -53.94
N LEU A 16 5.58 4.69 -53.73
CA LEU A 16 5.20 4.21 -52.40
C LEU A 16 6.12 3.03 -52.02
N ALA A 17 7.21 3.35 -51.33
CA ALA A 17 8.00 2.36 -50.61
C ALA A 17 7.23 1.95 -49.34
N ALA A 18 7.16 0.64 -49.09
CA ALA A 18 6.28 0.07 -48.07
C ALA A 18 6.65 0.51 -46.64
N SER A 19 5.67 1.02 -45.90
CA SER A 19 5.66 1.06 -44.43
C SER A 19 4.88 -0.14 -43.87
N ALA A 20 5.15 -1.34 -44.40
CA ALA A 20 4.66 -2.60 -43.86
C ALA A 20 5.60 -3.03 -42.71
N GLY A 21 5.31 -2.55 -41.49
CA GLY A 21 6.20 -2.79 -40.34
C GLY A 21 5.81 -2.09 -39.04
N LEU A 22 4.50 -1.93 -38.78
CA LEU A 22 3.98 -1.38 -37.51
C LEU A 22 2.63 -2.00 -37.07
N ALA A 23 2.16 -3.02 -37.79
CA ALA A 23 1.02 -3.84 -37.40
C ALA A 23 1.55 -5.25 -37.10
N ASP A 24 2.00 -5.43 -35.86
CA ASP A 24 2.14 -6.68 -35.09
C ASP A 24 2.98 -6.43 -33.83
N ARG A 25 2.64 -5.35 -33.09
CA ARG A 25 2.67 -5.49 -31.63
C ARG A 25 1.38 -6.21 -31.28
N VAL A 26 1.51 -7.44 -30.80
CA VAL A 26 0.41 -8.06 -30.06
C VAL A 26 0.24 -7.19 -28.82
N ASP A 27 -0.76 -6.32 -28.82
CA ASP A 27 -1.24 -5.69 -27.59
C ASP A 27 -1.69 -6.84 -26.70
N ALA A 28 -0.86 -7.15 -25.70
CA ALA A 28 -1.27 -7.98 -24.59
C ALA A 28 -2.40 -7.21 -23.91
N ALA A 29 -3.65 -7.64 -24.16
CA ALA A 29 -4.83 -6.96 -23.67
C ALA A 29 -4.69 -6.68 -22.17
N GLU A 30 -4.89 -5.43 -21.75
CA GLU A 30 -4.72 -5.05 -20.34
C GLU A 30 -5.54 -5.99 -19.43
N PRO A 31 -4.97 -6.44 -18.30
CA PRO A 31 -5.65 -7.40 -17.43
C PRO A 31 -6.96 -6.81 -16.90
N LEU A 32 -8.00 -7.64 -16.84
CA LEU A 32 -9.33 -7.21 -16.37
C LEU A 32 -9.29 -6.91 -14.87
N LEU A 33 -9.13 -5.64 -14.51
CA LEU A 33 -8.99 -5.25 -13.11
C LEU A 33 -10.30 -5.32 -12.32
N VAL A 34 -11.45 -5.02 -12.94
CA VAL A 34 -12.77 -4.90 -12.28
C VAL A 34 -13.84 -5.60 -13.13
N GLN A 35 -14.72 -6.39 -12.50
CA GLN A 35 -15.81 -7.07 -13.22
C GLN A 35 -16.97 -6.11 -13.54
N PRO A 36 -17.53 -6.13 -14.75
CA PRO A 36 -18.57 -5.18 -15.19
C PRO A 36 -19.93 -5.42 -14.52
N ASP A 37 -20.17 -6.60 -13.94
CA ASP A 37 -21.40 -6.93 -13.21
C ASP A 37 -21.31 -6.57 -11.71
N GLY A 38 -20.20 -5.96 -11.28
CA GLY A 38 -19.90 -5.64 -9.89
C GLY A 38 -19.57 -6.85 -8.99
N SER A 39 -19.43 -8.05 -9.54
CA SER A 39 -18.82 -9.18 -8.81
C SER A 39 -17.32 -8.95 -8.59
N TYR A 40 -16.68 -9.82 -7.83
CA TYR A 40 -15.23 -9.80 -7.64
C TYR A 40 -14.72 -11.22 -7.35
N PRO A 41 -13.44 -11.54 -7.66
CA PRO A 41 -12.87 -12.86 -7.40
C PRO A 41 -12.89 -13.19 -5.90
N THR A 42 -13.32 -14.40 -5.54
CA THR A 42 -13.33 -14.90 -4.16
C THR A 42 -12.92 -16.37 -4.11
N VAL A 43 -12.41 -16.82 -2.97
CA VAL A 43 -12.20 -18.25 -2.64
C VAL A 43 -13.20 -18.70 -1.57
N PRO A 44 -13.53 -20.02 -1.47
CA PRO A 44 -14.42 -20.52 -0.43
C PRO A 44 -13.98 -20.13 0.98
N LEU A 45 -14.93 -19.72 1.82
CA LEU A 45 -14.66 -19.39 3.22
C LEU A 45 -14.50 -20.68 4.04
N ALA A 46 -13.50 -20.70 4.92
CA ALA A 46 -13.31 -21.78 5.89
C ALA A 46 -14.31 -21.71 7.07
N LYS A 47 -14.92 -20.53 7.32
CA LYS A 47 -15.87 -20.30 8.41
C LYS A 47 -16.64 -18.97 8.26
N ASP A 48 -17.75 -18.86 8.99
CA ASP A 48 -18.68 -17.73 8.88
C ASP A 48 -18.21 -16.44 9.56
N LYS A 49 -17.35 -16.57 10.59
CA LYS A 49 -16.80 -15.47 11.37
C LYS A 49 -15.29 -15.61 11.49
N VAL A 50 -14.57 -14.50 11.33
CA VAL A 50 -13.11 -14.43 11.46
C VAL A 50 -12.70 -13.41 12.51
N VAL A 51 -11.62 -13.69 13.22
CA VAL A 51 -11.11 -12.89 14.34
C VAL A 51 -9.89 -12.12 13.86
N VAL A 52 -10.04 -10.80 13.76
CA VAL A 52 -8.91 -9.90 13.57
C VAL A 52 -8.38 -9.46 14.93
N LYS A 53 -7.05 -9.44 15.09
CA LYS A 53 -6.38 -8.82 16.24
C LYS A 53 -5.40 -7.76 15.77
N VAL A 54 -5.57 -6.58 16.32
CA VAL A 54 -4.72 -5.42 16.10
C VAL A 54 -3.76 -5.33 17.28
N LEU A 55 -2.46 -5.43 16.97
CA LEU A 55 -1.36 -5.47 17.92
C LEU A 55 -0.67 -4.11 17.87
N GLN A 56 -1.17 -3.20 18.70
CA GLN A 56 -0.51 -1.94 18.97
C GLN A 56 0.74 -2.24 19.78
N THR A 57 1.90 -1.78 19.31
CA THR A 57 3.18 -2.05 19.99
C THR A 57 4.05 -0.81 20.04
N THR A 58 4.77 -0.65 21.15
CA THR A 58 5.96 0.22 21.16
C THR A 58 7.05 -0.39 20.28
N VAL A 59 8.05 0.39 19.89
CA VAL A 59 9.23 -0.11 19.16
C VAL A 59 10.39 0.85 19.35
N ASP A 60 11.59 0.32 19.52
CA ASP A 60 12.81 1.13 19.55
C ASP A 60 13.41 1.22 18.15
N SER A 61 13.98 2.37 17.77
CA SER A 61 14.48 2.55 16.40
C SER A 61 15.84 1.90 16.25
N LEU A 62 16.10 1.24 15.10
CA LEU A 62 17.37 0.53 14.87
C LEU A 62 18.63 1.44 14.94
N SER A 63 18.44 2.75 14.86
CA SER A 63 19.49 3.77 15.09
C SER A 63 19.98 3.85 16.54
N ASP A 64 19.19 3.35 17.48
CA ASP A 64 19.39 3.56 18.92
C ASP A 64 20.16 2.38 19.56
N PHE A 65 20.41 1.33 18.77
CA PHE A 65 21.13 0.12 19.16
C PHE A 65 22.60 0.13 18.71
N PRO A 66 23.50 -0.60 19.39
CA PRO A 66 24.92 -0.71 19.00
C PRO A 66 25.12 -1.30 17.60
N THR A 67 24.26 -2.24 17.20
CA THR A 67 24.21 -2.78 15.84
C THR A 67 22.77 -2.98 15.38
N VAL A 68 22.57 -3.01 14.05
CA VAL A 68 21.28 -3.33 13.42
C VAL A 68 20.78 -4.72 13.84
N ALA A 69 21.69 -5.69 14.03
CA ALA A 69 21.34 -7.04 14.44
C ALA A 69 20.80 -7.08 15.89
N ASP A 70 21.39 -6.30 16.81
CA ASP A 70 20.92 -6.22 18.20
C ASP A 70 19.51 -5.61 18.27
N GLY A 71 19.25 -4.55 17.49
CA GLY A 71 17.94 -3.91 17.41
C GLY A 71 16.88 -4.79 16.73
N LEU A 72 17.24 -5.52 15.67
CA LEU A 72 16.34 -6.48 15.03
C LEU A 72 16.00 -7.63 15.99
N GLU A 73 16.97 -8.19 16.72
CA GLU A 73 16.70 -9.22 17.73
C GLU A 73 15.78 -8.71 18.83
N HIS A 74 16.02 -7.50 19.35
CA HIS A 74 15.19 -6.87 20.36
C HIS A 74 13.73 -6.71 19.89
N ASN A 75 13.53 -6.05 18.75
CA ASN A 75 12.20 -5.77 18.20
C ASN A 75 11.49 -7.05 17.77
N LEU A 76 12.21 -8.03 17.19
CA LEU A 76 11.66 -9.36 16.93
C LEU A 76 11.17 -10.01 18.22
N ALA A 77 12.00 -10.14 19.25
CA ALA A 77 11.62 -10.79 20.51
C ALA A 77 10.39 -10.13 21.17
N HIS A 78 10.26 -8.80 21.05
CA HIS A 78 9.06 -8.07 21.48
C HIS A 78 7.83 -8.43 20.64
N MET A 79 7.92 -8.40 19.30
CA MET A 79 6.86 -8.88 18.41
C MET A 79 6.45 -10.32 18.76
N GLU A 80 7.41 -11.24 18.96
CA GLU A 80 7.16 -12.63 19.31
C GLU A 80 6.37 -12.78 20.62
N ALA A 81 6.72 -11.99 21.64
CA ALA A 81 6.04 -11.98 22.93
C ALA A 81 4.57 -11.49 22.81
N ILE A 82 4.33 -10.42 22.05
CA ILE A 82 2.99 -9.86 21.85
C ILE A 82 2.12 -10.77 20.98
N ALA A 83 2.67 -11.39 19.92
CA ALA A 83 1.96 -12.43 19.16
C ALA A 83 1.57 -13.61 20.05
N LYS A 84 2.51 -14.15 20.84
CA LYS A 84 2.24 -15.27 21.75
C LYS A 84 1.13 -14.96 22.75
N LYS A 85 1.09 -13.74 23.28
CA LYS A 85 -0.02 -13.24 24.12
C LYS A 85 -1.34 -13.16 23.33
N ALA A 86 -1.33 -12.56 22.14
CA ALA A 86 -2.51 -12.44 21.27
C ALA A 86 -3.09 -13.80 20.85
N CYS A 87 -2.25 -14.82 20.67
CA CYS A 87 -2.63 -16.20 20.34
C CYS A 87 -3.20 -17.00 21.52
N THR A 88 -2.87 -16.64 22.77
CA THR A 88 -3.22 -17.41 23.98
C THR A 88 -4.26 -16.73 24.87
N THR A 89 -4.56 -15.46 24.63
CA THR A 89 -5.61 -14.68 25.35
C THR A 89 -6.73 -14.28 24.39
N GLY A 90 -7.96 -14.19 24.89
CA GLY A 90 -9.13 -13.82 24.07
C GLY A 90 -9.52 -14.93 23.06
N LYS A 91 -10.08 -14.55 21.91
CA LYS A 91 -10.43 -15.51 20.84
C LYS A 91 -9.17 -15.94 20.06
N LYS A 92 -9.17 -17.13 19.42
CA LYS A 92 -8.06 -17.51 18.52
C LYS A 92 -8.01 -16.51 17.33
N PRO A 93 -6.87 -15.87 17.03
CA PRO A 93 -6.74 -14.94 15.91
C PRO A 93 -6.69 -15.68 14.56
N ASP A 94 -7.37 -15.14 13.56
CA ASP A 94 -7.18 -15.49 12.14
C ASP A 94 -6.19 -14.54 11.45
N PHE A 95 -6.10 -13.32 11.96
CA PHE A 95 -5.14 -12.30 11.57
C PHE A 95 -4.50 -11.66 12.80
N LEU A 96 -3.17 -11.61 12.83
CA LEU A 96 -2.36 -10.77 13.71
C LEU A 96 -1.83 -9.59 12.90
N LEU A 97 -2.15 -8.37 13.34
CA LEU A 97 -1.94 -7.14 12.56
C LEU A 97 -1.07 -6.16 13.34
N TYR A 98 0.20 -6.02 12.95
CA TYR A 98 1.12 -5.01 13.48
C TYR A 98 1.07 -3.70 12.68
N HIS A 99 1.71 -2.65 13.21
CA HIS A 99 1.79 -1.31 12.61
C HIS A 99 2.82 -1.22 11.45
N GLU A 100 3.12 0.02 11.04
CA GLU A 100 3.95 0.34 9.86
C GLU A 100 5.43 -0.07 10.00
N PHE A 101 6.00 -0.13 11.21
CA PHE A 101 7.44 -0.33 11.44
C PHE A 101 7.83 -1.13 12.72
N PRO A 102 7.15 -2.23 13.09
CA PRO A 102 7.45 -2.99 14.32
C PRO A 102 8.84 -3.63 14.35
N LEU A 103 9.50 -3.83 13.20
CA LEU A 103 10.88 -4.34 13.14
C LEU A 103 11.93 -3.22 13.23
N THR A 104 11.68 -2.09 12.57
CA THR A 104 12.71 -1.09 12.27
C THR A 104 12.66 0.15 13.16
N GLY A 105 11.51 0.39 13.80
CA GLY A 105 11.16 1.70 14.34
C GLY A 105 11.19 2.80 13.27
N TYR A 106 11.29 4.05 13.70
CA TYR A 106 11.23 5.20 12.80
C TYR A 106 12.63 5.75 12.48
N SER A 107 13.15 5.43 11.28
CA SER A 107 14.44 5.96 10.82
C SER A 107 14.33 7.41 10.32
N ALA A 108 14.95 8.34 11.05
CA ALA A 108 15.18 9.72 10.64
C ALA A 108 16.43 9.87 9.74
N GLY A 109 16.78 11.09 9.35
CA GLY A 109 18.02 11.39 8.63
C GLY A 109 17.96 11.22 7.10
N SER A 110 19.14 11.08 6.49
CA SER A 110 19.32 10.97 5.04
C SER A 110 18.84 9.62 4.49
N ARG A 111 18.67 9.52 3.17
CA ARG A 111 18.37 8.26 2.49
C ARG A 111 19.47 7.22 2.73
N THR A 112 20.73 7.60 2.65
CA THR A 112 21.92 6.76 2.92
C THR A 112 21.95 6.26 4.37
N ASP A 113 21.51 7.08 5.33
CA ASP A 113 21.38 6.65 6.72
C ASP A 113 20.22 5.67 6.89
N LYS A 114 19.04 6.00 6.38
CA LYS A 114 17.85 5.13 6.45
C LYS A 114 18.06 3.77 5.79
N LEU A 115 18.78 3.71 4.66
CA LEU A 115 19.08 2.46 3.97
C LEU A 115 19.79 1.42 4.86
N LYS A 116 20.56 1.86 5.87
CA LYS A 116 21.23 1.00 6.86
C LYS A 116 20.26 0.25 7.77
N TYR A 117 19.03 0.76 7.91
CA TYR A 117 17.98 0.29 8.83
C TYR A 117 16.82 -0.38 8.07
N THR A 118 17.09 -0.92 6.89
CA THR A 118 16.11 -1.65 6.06
C THR A 118 16.35 -3.16 6.10
N VAL A 119 15.30 -3.94 5.87
CA VAL A 119 15.37 -5.40 5.75
C VAL A 119 15.04 -5.86 4.32
N LYS A 120 15.27 -7.14 4.00
CA LYS A 120 14.73 -7.76 2.78
C LYS A 120 13.42 -8.49 3.07
N VAL A 121 12.50 -8.47 2.11
CA VAL A 121 11.20 -9.14 2.20
C VAL A 121 11.00 -9.99 0.94
N PRO A 122 11.14 -11.32 0.99
CA PRO A 122 11.43 -12.15 2.16
C PRO A 122 12.88 -12.01 2.68
N GLY A 123 13.08 -12.42 3.94
CA GLY A 123 14.35 -12.38 4.67
C GLY A 123 14.26 -13.11 6.02
N PRO A 124 15.35 -13.19 6.80
CA PRO A 124 15.41 -13.92 8.08
C PRO A 124 14.29 -13.52 9.07
N GLU A 125 13.93 -12.24 9.10
CA GLU A 125 12.86 -11.69 9.93
C GLU A 125 11.50 -12.30 9.55
N THR A 126 11.22 -12.40 8.25
CA THR A 126 9.98 -13.05 7.76
C THR A 126 9.96 -14.55 8.02
N GLU A 127 11.10 -15.24 7.99
CA GLU A 127 11.17 -16.68 8.29
C GLU A 127 10.88 -16.97 9.76
N ARG A 128 11.43 -16.14 10.66
CA ARG A 128 11.20 -16.22 12.11
C ARG A 128 9.74 -15.91 12.47
N LEU A 129 9.18 -14.81 11.97
CA LEU A 129 7.75 -14.49 12.11
C LEU A 129 6.86 -15.56 11.45
N GLY A 130 7.34 -16.21 10.39
CA GLY A 130 6.74 -17.40 9.78
C GLY A 130 6.52 -18.56 10.74
N LYS A 131 7.40 -18.75 11.72
CA LYS A 131 7.21 -19.77 12.76
C LYS A 131 5.99 -19.45 13.63
N ILE A 132 5.77 -18.19 13.97
CA ILE A 132 4.60 -17.77 14.77
C ILE A 132 3.30 -17.95 13.99
N ALA A 133 3.28 -17.57 12.71
CA ALA A 133 2.12 -17.74 11.85
C ALA A 133 1.68 -19.22 11.76
N ARG A 134 2.64 -20.16 11.68
CA ARG A 134 2.40 -21.60 11.80
C ARG A 134 1.90 -22.02 13.17
N ASP A 135 2.65 -21.70 14.23
CA ASP A 135 2.38 -22.18 15.59
C ASP A 135 1.02 -21.69 16.12
N CYS A 136 0.57 -20.53 15.65
CA CYS A 136 -0.73 -19.92 15.97
C CYS A 136 -1.84 -20.26 14.95
N ASP A 137 -1.47 -20.85 13.80
CA ASP A 137 -2.36 -21.13 12.65
C ASP A 137 -3.19 -19.90 12.24
N THR A 138 -2.46 -18.83 11.90
CA THR A 138 -2.96 -17.46 11.71
C THR A 138 -2.19 -16.75 10.59
N TYR A 139 -2.78 -15.75 9.94
CA TYR A 139 -2.04 -14.83 9.07
C TYR A 139 -1.35 -13.76 9.92
N LEU A 140 -0.09 -13.42 9.60
CA LEU A 140 0.65 -12.37 10.31
C LEU A 140 1.02 -11.25 9.32
N ILE A 141 0.58 -10.03 9.61
CA ILE A 141 0.77 -8.85 8.77
C ILE A 141 1.55 -7.79 9.54
N PHE A 142 2.58 -7.21 8.91
CA PHE A 142 3.39 -6.13 9.47
C PHE A 142 3.98 -5.24 8.37
N GLY A 143 4.16 -3.95 8.67
CA GLY A 143 4.91 -3.03 7.82
C GLY A 143 6.42 -3.08 8.10
N THR A 144 7.24 -2.66 7.14
CA THR A 144 8.68 -2.41 7.34
C THR A 144 9.25 -1.45 6.29
N TYR A 145 10.38 -0.82 6.61
CA TYR A 145 11.25 -0.26 5.57
C TYR A 145 12.08 -1.38 4.95
N ALA A 146 12.00 -1.52 3.62
CA ALA A 146 12.70 -2.57 2.90
C ALA A 146 13.66 -2.04 1.82
N THR A 147 14.64 -2.87 1.48
CA THR A 147 15.46 -2.74 0.27
C THR A 147 15.28 -3.96 -0.62
N ASP A 148 15.47 -3.74 -1.92
CA ASP A 148 15.34 -4.74 -2.98
C ASP A 148 16.45 -4.50 -4.01
N ASP A 149 17.01 -5.56 -4.57
CA ASP A 149 18.14 -5.49 -5.50
C ASP A 149 17.72 -4.94 -6.88
N ASP A 150 16.45 -5.10 -7.26
CA ASP A 150 15.87 -4.48 -8.48
C ASP A 150 15.63 -2.97 -8.30
N TRP A 151 15.70 -2.47 -7.05
CA TRP A 151 15.43 -1.08 -6.66
C TRP A 151 16.63 -0.45 -5.91
N PRO A 152 17.82 -0.39 -6.54
CA PRO A 152 19.06 -0.02 -5.86
C PRO A 152 19.03 1.41 -5.33
N GLY A 153 19.09 1.55 -4.00
CA GLY A 153 19.11 2.84 -3.31
C GLY A 153 17.74 3.49 -3.11
N HIS A 154 16.65 2.78 -3.40
CA HIS A 154 15.31 3.16 -2.97
C HIS A 154 15.05 2.66 -1.54
N ILE A 155 14.24 3.40 -0.78
CA ILE A 155 13.69 2.94 0.51
C ILE A 155 12.23 2.61 0.27
N LEU A 156 11.89 1.33 0.38
CA LEU A 156 10.55 0.83 0.11
C LEU A 156 9.73 0.82 1.41
N SER A 157 8.44 1.14 1.32
CA SER A 157 7.48 0.92 2.40
C SER A 157 6.62 -0.28 2.02
N ILE A 158 6.88 -1.41 2.68
CA ILE A 158 6.31 -2.73 2.36
C ILE A 158 5.49 -3.23 3.54
N ASN A 159 4.31 -3.78 3.26
CA ASN A 159 3.57 -4.57 4.23
C ASN A 159 3.64 -6.05 3.84
N ALA A 160 4.35 -6.83 4.64
CA ALA A 160 4.48 -8.27 4.45
C ALA A 160 3.23 -8.98 4.98
N VAL A 161 2.72 -9.94 4.22
CA VAL A 161 1.68 -10.89 4.66
C VAL A 161 2.30 -12.28 4.68
N ILE A 162 2.38 -12.84 5.87
CA ILE A 162 2.80 -14.22 6.11
C ILE A 162 1.54 -15.08 6.23
N GLY A 163 1.47 -16.15 5.45
CA GLY A 163 0.38 -17.12 5.48
C GLY A 163 0.45 -18.05 6.69
N ARG A 164 -0.62 -18.82 6.94
CA ARG A 164 -0.67 -19.77 8.07
C ARG A 164 0.33 -20.94 7.96
N ASP A 165 0.89 -21.18 6.77
CA ASP A 165 2.02 -22.09 6.56
C ASP A 165 3.39 -21.47 6.90
N GLY A 166 3.38 -20.18 7.29
CA GLY A 166 4.55 -19.41 7.69
C GLY A 166 5.48 -19.07 6.54
N LYS A 167 4.96 -18.96 5.32
CA LYS A 167 5.66 -18.36 4.18
C LYS A 167 5.13 -16.97 3.89
N LEU A 168 5.96 -16.11 3.29
CA LEU A 168 5.49 -14.86 2.70
C LEU A 168 4.53 -15.20 1.53
N VAL A 169 3.28 -14.74 1.61
CA VAL A 169 2.27 -14.92 0.54
C VAL A 169 2.02 -13.63 -0.25
N LYS A 170 2.34 -12.46 0.33
CA LYS A 170 2.24 -11.18 -0.38
C LYS A 170 3.14 -10.11 0.26
N ALA A 171 3.66 -9.21 -0.57
CA ALA A 171 4.32 -7.97 -0.14
C ALA A 171 3.57 -6.79 -0.77
N PHE A 172 2.77 -6.07 0.02
CA PHE A 172 2.01 -4.91 -0.43
C PHE A 172 2.91 -3.67 -0.39
N TRP A 173 3.25 -3.13 -1.56
CA TRP A 173 3.89 -1.82 -1.66
C TRP A 173 2.91 -0.71 -1.31
N LYS A 174 3.38 0.31 -0.59
CA LYS A 174 2.61 1.54 -0.38
C LYS A 174 2.33 2.22 -1.74
N SER A 175 1.06 2.39 -2.08
CA SER A 175 0.66 2.91 -3.40
C SER A 175 1.15 4.34 -3.67
N ARG A 176 1.05 5.23 -2.67
CA ARG A 176 1.61 6.60 -2.71
C ARG A 176 1.87 7.17 -1.31
N ASN A 177 2.70 8.21 -1.26
CA ASN A 177 2.86 9.04 -0.08
C ASN A 177 1.88 10.21 -0.10
N ILE A 178 1.42 10.63 1.08
CA ILE A 178 0.81 11.96 1.22
C ILE A 178 1.84 13.02 0.85
N LYS A 179 1.40 14.04 0.12
CA LYS A 179 2.22 15.16 -0.37
C LYS A 179 1.79 16.43 0.36
N ARG A 180 2.63 17.47 0.37
CA ARG A 180 2.38 18.78 0.99
C ARG A 180 2.10 18.76 2.51
N ILE A 181 2.37 17.64 3.20
CA ILE A 181 2.14 17.49 4.64
C ILE A 181 3.12 18.32 5.50
N TYR A 182 4.33 18.60 5.00
CA TYR A 182 5.32 19.43 5.69
C TYR A 182 5.67 20.69 4.87
N PRO A 183 5.91 21.84 5.54
CA PRO A 183 6.26 23.09 4.86
C PRO A 183 7.69 23.10 4.29
N ASP A 184 8.60 22.28 4.84
CA ASP A 184 10.04 22.27 4.60
C ASP A 184 10.55 21.06 3.78
N ARG A 185 9.74 20.00 3.65
CA ARG A 185 10.20 18.71 3.13
C ARG A 185 9.08 17.84 2.53
N GLU A 186 9.47 16.81 1.80
CA GLU A 186 8.59 15.73 1.34
C GLU A 186 9.09 14.36 1.83
N ILE A 187 8.21 13.34 1.78
CA ILE A 187 8.54 11.98 2.22
C ILE A 187 9.41 11.27 1.17
N THR A 188 10.59 10.79 1.57
CA THR A 188 11.62 10.20 0.69
C THR A 188 11.44 8.71 0.37
N THR A 189 10.40 8.04 0.88
CA THR A 189 10.16 6.62 0.52
C THR A 189 9.61 6.49 -0.89
N THR A 190 10.07 5.45 -1.57
CA THR A 190 9.55 5.06 -2.88
C THR A 190 8.24 4.31 -2.73
N THR A 191 7.31 4.61 -3.63
CA THR A 191 5.93 4.11 -3.66
C THR A 191 5.55 3.79 -5.11
N ILE A 192 4.46 3.04 -5.33
CA ILE A 192 4.05 2.64 -6.69
C ILE A 192 3.87 3.87 -7.61
N GLU A 193 3.24 4.95 -7.11
CA GLU A 193 3.10 6.25 -7.81
C GLU A 193 4.44 6.81 -8.32
N ALA A 194 5.51 6.63 -7.54
CA ALA A 194 6.81 7.23 -7.78
C ALA A 194 7.68 6.48 -8.81
N VAL A 195 7.37 5.21 -9.12
CA VAL A 195 8.16 4.34 -10.04
C VAL A 195 7.27 3.40 -10.87
N ARG A 196 6.04 3.83 -11.14
CA ARG A 196 4.92 3.02 -11.63
C ARG A 196 5.22 2.19 -12.88
N ASP A 197 5.85 2.77 -13.89
CA ASP A 197 6.02 2.07 -15.17
C ASP A 197 7.06 0.95 -15.07
N LYS A 198 8.16 1.18 -14.36
CA LYS A 198 9.13 0.11 -14.00
C LYS A 198 8.50 -0.92 -13.04
N TYR A 199 7.66 -0.48 -12.10
CA TYR A 199 6.92 -1.38 -11.20
C TYR A 199 6.00 -2.33 -11.99
N ARG A 200 5.23 -1.79 -12.95
CA ARG A 200 4.41 -2.57 -13.88
C ARG A 200 5.23 -3.55 -14.72
N ALA A 201 6.43 -3.16 -15.15
CA ALA A 201 7.30 -4.03 -15.95
C ALA A 201 7.84 -5.24 -15.15
N LEU A 202 8.06 -5.09 -13.84
CA LEU A 202 8.56 -6.17 -12.97
C LEU A 202 7.43 -7.04 -12.40
N TYR A 203 6.32 -6.43 -11.96
CA TYR A 203 5.29 -7.11 -11.15
C TYR A 203 3.92 -7.21 -11.86
N GLY A 204 3.70 -6.44 -12.91
CA GLY A 204 2.45 -6.40 -13.69
C GLY A 204 1.42 -5.37 -13.20
N PRO A 205 0.40 -5.04 -14.02
CA PRO A 205 -0.58 -3.99 -13.70
C PRO A 205 -1.53 -4.33 -12.53
N GLU A 206 -1.71 -5.63 -12.25
CA GLU A 206 -2.59 -6.10 -11.17
C GLU A 206 -2.05 -5.80 -9.77
N GLU A 207 -0.74 -5.62 -9.66
CA GLU A 207 0.01 -5.39 -8.42
C GLU A 207 -0.01 -3.92 -7.98
N GLU A 208 -0.63 -3.01 -8.74
CA GLU A 208 -0.90 -1.64 -8.27
C GLU A 208 -1.97 -1.60 -7.17
N PHE A 209 -2.96 -2.50 -7.30
CA PHE A 209 -4.08 -2.67 -6.38
C PHE A 209 -4.36 -4.17 -6.17
N PRO A 210 -3.43 -4.92 -5.56
CA PRO A 210 -3.59 -6.34 -5.34
C PRO A 210 -4.64 -6.58 -4.24
N VAL A 211 -5.40 -7.67 -4.37
CA VAL A 211 -6.30 -8.16 -3.33
C VAL A 211 -5.97 -9.63 -3.12
N LEU A 212 -5.60 -10.00 -1.90
CA LEU A 212 -5.28 -11.39 -1.55
C LEU A 212 -6.58 -12.09 -1.14
N GLN A 213 -7.04 -13.04 -1.94
CA GLN A 213 -8.18 -13.89 -1.60
C GLN A 213 -7.74 -14.95 -0.60
N THR A 214 -8.23 -14.88 0.64
CA THR A 214 -8.01 -15.89 1.68
C THR A 214 -9.30 -16.63 1.98
N GLU A 215 -9.18 -17.81 2.57
CA GLU A 215 -10.26 -18.58 3.18
C GLU A 215 -10.95 -17.87 4.36
N TYR A 216 -10.42 -16.71 4.78
CA TYR A 216 -10.96 -15.84 5.82
C TYR A 216 -11.51 -14.51 5.28
N GLY A 217 -11.47 -14.29 3.97
CA GLY A 217 -11.91 -13.04 3.33
C GLY A 217 -10.93 -12.52 2.28
N ASN A 218 -11.38 -11.60 1.45
CA ASN A 218 -10.52 -10.84 0.56
C ASN A 218 -9.87 -9.68 1.33
N ILE A 219 -8.55 -9.70 1.44
CA ILE A 219 -7.80 -8.68 2.18
C ILE A 219 -6.93 -7.83 1.24
N ALA A 220 -6.78 -6.56 1.59
CA ALA A 220 -5.74 -5.70 1.06
C ALA A 220 -5.04 -5.02 2.24
N VAL A 221 -3.74 -4.70 2.09
CA VAL A 221 -2.97 -3.99 3.12
C VAL A 221 -2.50 -2.65 2.56
N SER A 222 -2.72 -1.56 3.31
CA SER A 222 -2.35 -0.21 2.87
C SER A 222 -1.91 0.70 4.02
N THR A 223 -0.80 1.39 3.78
CA THR A 223 -0.25 2.46 4.63
C THR A 223 -0.60 3.85 4.09
N VAL A 224 -1.52 3.94 3.12
CA VAL A 224 -2.03 5.21 2.59
C VAL A 224 -3.06 5.79 3.57
N GLN A 225 -3.17 7.12 3.59
CA GLN A 225 -4.10 7.85 4.44
C GLN A 225 -4.73 9.02 3.69
N MET A 226 -5.98 9.34 4.05
CA MET A 226 -6.73 10.48 3.49
C MET A 226 -6.81 10.45 1.95
N ASP A 227 -6.88 9.26 1.35
CA ASP A 227 -6.89 9.08 -0.11
C ASP A 227 -8.11 8.28 -0.60
N PRO A 228 -9.22 8.95 -0.95
CA PRO A 228 -10.42 8.26 -1.39
C PRO A 228 -10.25 7.49 -2.71
N PHE A 229 -9.32 7.88 -3.59
CA PHE A 229 -9.15 7.20 -4.88
C PHE A 229 -8.38 5.89 -4.74
N ILE A 230 -7.34 5.85 -3.91
CA ILE A 230 -6.62 4.63 -3.59
C ILE A 230 -7.54 3.63 -2.87
N PHE A 231 -8.31 4.06 -1.87
CA PHE A 231 -9.24 3.16 -1.17
C PHE A 231 -10.40 2.72 -2.07
N ALA A 232 -10.91 3.58 -2.95
CA ALA A 232 -11.92 3.19 -3.93
C ALA A 232 -11.38 2.15 -4.91
N ALA A 233 -10.14 2.28 -5.40
CA ALA A 233 -9.53 1.30 -6.31
C ALA A 233 -9.42 -0.09 -5.67
N PHE A 234 -8.93 -0.19 -4.42
CA PHE A 234 -8.91 -1.46 -3.67
C PHE A 234 -10.31 -2.04 -3.43
N ALA A 235 -11.32 -1.20 -3.20
CA ALA A 235 -12.70 -1.65 -3.00
C ALA A 235 -13.34 -2.16 -4.30
N MET A 236 -13.06 -1.52 -5.44
CA MET A 236 -13.47 -1.98 -6.77
C MET A 236 -12.76 -3.28 -7.19
N ARG A 237 -11.57 -3.56 -6.64
CA ARG A 237 -10.87 -4.85 -6.76
C ARG A 237 -11.47 -5.96 -5.85
N GLY A 238 -12.47 -5.64 -5.04
CA GLY A 238 -13.18 -6.62 -4.20
C GLY A 238 -12.58 -6.85 -2.82
N THR A 239 -11.96 -5.84 -2.22
CA THR A 239 -11.54 -5.89 -0.82
C THR A 239 -12.76 -6.03 0.11
N GLU A 240 -12.66 -6.92 1.08
CA GLU A 240 -13.66 -7.12 2.14
C GLU A 240 -13.16 -6.63 3.51
N ILE A 241 -11.85 -6.81 3.77
CA ILE A 241 -11.15 -6.33 4.96
C ILE A 241 -9.94 -5.51 4.50
N MET A 242 -9.99 -4.20 4.71
CA MET A 242 -8.86 -3.30 4.47
C MET A 242 -8.00 -3.22 5.74
N ILE A 243 -6.83 -3.84 5.70
CA ILE A 243 -5.87 -3.80 6.79
C ILE A 243 -5.03 -2.54 6.62
N ARG A 244 -5.05 -1.64 7.61
CA ARG A 244 -4.28 -0.41 7.57
C ARG A 244 -3.19 -0.40 8.64
N THR A 245 -2.02 0.08 8.25
CA THR A 245 -0.84 0.23 9.11
C THR A 245 -0.46 1.71 9.16
N ALA A 246 -0.01 2.20 10.31
CA ALA A 246 0.40 3.59 10.45
C ALA A 246 1.49 3.81 11.52
N THR A 247 2.21 4.91 11.36
CA THR A 247 2.99 5.58 12.42
C THR A 247 2.19 6.66 13.14
N LEU A 248 1.23 7.28 12.47
CA LEU A 248 0.25 8.26 13.00
C LEU A 248 -0.99 8.18 12.11
N PHE A 249 -2.20 8.36 12.64
CA PHE A 249 -3.40 8.39 11.79
C PHE A 249 -4.51 9.34 12.27
N ALA A 250 -5.46 9.62 11.37
CA ALA A 250 -6.69 10.34 11.64
C ALA A 250 -7.86 9.35 11.78
N GLU A 251 -8.56 9.36 12.92
CA GLU A 251 -9.66 8.41 13.19
C GLU A 251 -10.79 8.52 12.16
N ASP A 252 -11.19 9.75 11.83
CA ASP A 252 -12.23 10.05 10.87
C ASP A 252 -11.94 9.55 9.46
N ASP A 253 -10.67 9.53 9.03
CA ASP A 253 -10.26 8.90 7.76
C ASP A 253 -10.55 7.39 7.76
N VAL A 254 -10.28 6.68 8.86
CA VAL A 254 -10.58 5.24 8.94
C VAL A 254 -12.08 4.99 8.92
N LEU A 255 -12.87 5.77 9.67
CA LEU A 255 -14.33 5.66 9.70
C LEU A 255 -14.96 5.98 8.34
N ALA A 256 -14.52 7.08 7.71
CA ALA A 256 -15.01 7.53 6.42
C ALA A 256 -14.65 6.55 5.31
N MET A 257 -13.39 6.08 5.24
CA MET A 257 -12.97 5.13 4.22
C MET A 257 -13.67 3.78 4.38
N ALA A 258 -13.84 3.25 5.60
CA ALA A 258 -14.60 2.02 5.83
C ALA A 258 -16.05 2.14 5.32
N ARG A 259 -16.71 3.26 5.61
CA ARG A 259 -18.10 3.53 5.24
C ARG A 259 -18.31 3.79 3.75
N ILE A 260 -17.49 4.66 3.14
CA ILE A 260 -17.62 5.06 1.73
C ILE A 260 -17.32 3.87 0.81
N ASN A 261 -16.28 3.11 1.14
CA ASN A 261 -15.82 1.97 0.35
C ASN A 261 -16.49 0.64 0.76
N ASN A 262 -17.39 0.68 1.76
CA ASN A 262 -18.16 -0.45 2.25
C ASN A 262 -17.28 -1.68 2.56
N PHE A 263 -16.23 -1.52 3.38
CA PHE A 263 -15.37 -2.61 3.86
C PHE A 263 -15.19 -2.58 5.37
N TYR A 264 -14.80 -3.70 5.97
CA TYR A 264 -14.24 -3.67 7.33
C TYR A 264 -12.86 -3.03 7.25
N SER A 265 -12.49 -2.20 8.22
CA SER A 265 -11.14 -1.63 8.28
C SER A 265 -10.52 -1.89 9.64
N THR A 266 -9.27 -2.34 9.66
CA THR A 266 -8.42 -2.24 10.85
C THR A 266 -7.44 -1.10 10.67
N MET A 267 -6.98 -0.51 11.75
CA MET A 267 -5.87 0.42 11.78
C MET A 267 -4.97 0.05 12.95
N THR A 268 -3.79 -0.51 12.66
CA THR A 268 -2.75 -0.72 13.66
C THR A 268 -1.77 0.45 13.60
N ASN A 269 -1.73 1.21 14.69
CA ASN A 269 -0.80 2.32 14.87
C ASN A 269 0.35 1.92 15.79
N ILE A 270 1.50 2.54 15.60
CA ILE A 270 2.65 2.46 16.54
C ILE A 270 2.24 3.06 17.89
N ALA A 271 2.78 2.56 19.02
CA ALA A 271 2.61 3.20 20.31
C ALA A 271 3.85 4.04 20.65
N PHE A 272 3.65 5.34 20.92
CA PHE A 272 4.71 6.26 21.34
C PHE A 272 4.18 7.29 22.36
N PRO A 273 5.02 7.75 23.29
CA PRO A 273 4.71 8.89 24.15
C PRO A 273 4.17 10.07 23.33
N SER A 274 3.01 10.59 23.73
CA SER A 274 2.38 11.72 23.05
C SER A 274 3.22 12.99 23.19
N THR A 275 3.24 13.80 22.14
CA THR A 275 3.83 15.14 22.16
C THR A 275 2.80 16.18 21.72
N ASP A 276 3.12 17.47 21.89
CA ASP A 276 2.30 18.57 21.37
C ASP A 276 2.16 18.55 19.83
N GLN A 277 2.98 17.76 19.13
CA GLN A 277 3.09 17.73 17.67
C GLN A 277 2.47 16.48 17.04
N TYR A 278 2.41 15.36 17.78
CA TYR A 278 1.91 14.09 17.26
C TYR A 278 1.27 13.21 18.33
N ARG A 279 0.27 12.45 17.90
CA ARG A 279 -0.51 11.52 18.72
C ARG A 279 -0.47 10.14 18.09
N ALA A 280 0.24 9.22 18.75
CA ALA A 280 0.39 7.83 18.35
C ALA A 280 -0.65 6.94 19.07
N GLY A 281 -0.52 5.62 18.94
CA GLY A 281 -1.42 4.62 19.52
C GLY A 281 -2.87 4.77 19.06
N GLU A 282 -3.81 4.52 19.97
CA GLU A 282 -5.26 4.55 19.72
C GLU A 282 -5.74 3.69 18.55
N SER A 283 -5.08 2.55 18.31
CA SER A 283 -5.42 1.62 17.22
C SER A 283 -6.90 1.20 17.26
N ILE A 284 -7.52 0.96 16.10
CA ILE A 284 -8.96 0.70 15.97
C ILE A 284 -9.33 -0.42 15.00
N ILE A 285 -10.52 -1.00 15.22
CA ILE A 285 -11.20 -1.89 14.28
C ILE A 285 -12.59 -1.31 14.00
N VAL A 286 -12.99 -1.25 12.73
CA VAL A 286 -14.13 -0.48 12.22
C VAL A 286 -14.97 -1.31 11.25
N ASP A 287 -16.30 -1.17 11.34
CA ASP A 287 -17.26 -1.84 10.47
C ASP A 287 -17.56 -1.06 9.15
N PRO A 288 -18.19 -1.68 8.14
CA PRO A 288 -18.56 -1.03 6.87
C PRO A 288 -19.59 0.11 6.99
N LYS A 289 -20.07 0.45 8.20
CA LYS A 289 -20.96 1.58 8.47
C LYS A 289 -20.20 2.75 9.12
N GLY A 290 -18.93 2.57 9.47
CA GLY A 290 -18.10 3.52 10.19
C GLY A 290 -18.25 3.44 11.72
N ASN A 291 -18.76 2.33 12.27
CA ASN A 291 -18.79 2.11 13.71
C ASN A 291 -17.47 1.51 14.18
N ILE A 292 -16.91 2.04 15.27
CA ILE A 292 -15.78 1.42 15.97
C ILE A 292 -16.26 0.15 16.69
N LEU A 293 -15.68 -1.00 16.33
CA LEU A 293 -15.91 -2.30 16.96
C LEU A 293 -15.00 -2.51 18.17
N ALA A 294 -13.78 -2.00 18.10
CA ALA A 294 -12.83 -1.96 19.21
C ALA A 294 -11.85 -0.80 19.00
N LYS A 295 -11.37 -0.21 20.11
CA LYS A 295 -10.34 0.84 20.14
C LYS A 295 -9.42 0.60 21.33
N ASP A 296 -8.11 0.74 21.12
CA ASP A 296 -7.16 0.80 22.23
C ASP A 296 -7.21 2.19 22.87
N PRO A 297 -7.28 2.31 24.21
CA PRO A 297 -7.31 3.62 24.87
C PRO A 297 -5.92 4.25 25.03
N SER A 298 -4.83 3.51 24.79
CA SER A 298 -3.47 3.97 25.03
C SER A 298 -2.82 4.62 23.80
N LEU A 299 -1.95 5.58 24.05
CA LEU A 299 -1.11 6.24 23.05
C LEU A 299 0.29 5.60 22.96
N ASP A 300 0.78 5.08 24.09
CA ASP A 300 2.20 4.83 24.35
C ASP A 300 2.49 3.46 25.00
N GLN A 301 1.47 2.60 25.13
CA GLN A 301 1.60 1.24 25.64
C GLN A 301 1.24 0.19 24.59
N ASP A 302 1.81 -1.00 24.75
CA ASP A 302 1.39 -2.20 24.04
C ASP A 302 -0.10 -2.53 24.30
N GLY A 303 -0.83 -2.77 23.22
CA GLY A 303 -2.26 -3.00 23.20
C GLY A 303 -2.64 -4.18 22.30
N ILE A 304 -3.66 -4.94 22.71
CA ILE A 304 -4.25 -5.98 21.86
C ILE A 304 -5.76 -5.77 21.89
N ILE A 305 -6.31 -5.37 20.75
CA ILE A 305 -7.76 -5.30 20.54
C ILE A 305 -8.20 -6.36 19.53
N GLU A 306 -9.39 -6.91 19.72
CA GLU A 306 -9.93 -7.98 18.87
C GLU A 306 -11.38 -7.71 18.47
N ALA A 307 -11.77 -8.17 17.28
CA ALA A 307 -13.15 -8.16 16.82
C ALA A 307 -13.47 -9.41 15.98
N GLU A 308 -14.73 -9.85 16.01
CA GLU A 308 -15.25 -10.85 15.07
C GLU A 308 -15.90 -10.17 13.87
N ILE A 309 -15.40 -10.47 12.68
CA ILE A 309 -15.96 -10.05 11.40
C ILE A 309 -16.88 -11.18 10.88
N PRO A 310 -18.20 -10.96 10.71
CA PRO A 310 -19.13 -11.94 10.16
C PRO A 310 -19.00 -12.05 8.64
N ILE A 311 -17.84 -12.54 8.17
CA ILE A 311 -17.41 -12.49 6.77
C ILE A 311 -18.37 -13.21 5.81
N ALA A 312 -19.01 -14.32 6.22
CA ALA A 312 -19.97 -15.03 5.35
C ALA A 312 -21.25 -14.22 5.10
N GLU A 313 -21.84 -13.62 6.15
CA GLU A 313 -23.02 -12.76 5.98
C GLU A 313 -22.66 -11.46 5.24
N PHE A 314 -21.45 -10.93 5.45
CA PHE A 314 -20.97 -9.76 4.72
C PHE A 314 -20.75 -10.01 3.22
N ARG A 315 -20.27 -11.20 2.83
CA ARG A 315 -20.06 -11.58 1.42
C ARG A 315 -21.36 -11.96 0.69
N LYS A 316 -22.39 -12.40 1.41
CA LYS A 316 -23.65 -12.92 0.87
C LYS A 316 -24.39 -11.90 0.00
N GLY A 317 -24.41 -12.15 -1.31
CA GLY A 317 -25.03 -11.26 -2.30
C GLY A 317 -24.29 -9.92 -2.48
N ARG A 318 -23.07 -9.80 -1.95
CA ARG A 318 -22.27 -8.57 -2.01
C ARG A 318 -21.82 -8.26 -3.44
N LYS A 319 -21.74 -6.97 -3.73
CA LYS A 319 -21.14 -6.39 -4.94
C LYS A 319 -20.15 -5.31 -4.50
N ILE A 320 -19.25 -4.92 -5.40
CA ILE A 320 -18.34 -3.78 -5.20
C ILE A 320 -19.14 -2.47 -5.01
N PRO A 321 -18.54 -1.39 -4.44
CA PRO A 321 -19.24 -0.14 -4.19
C PRO A 321 -19.82 0.51 -5.46
N ASN A 322 -20.95 1.20 -5.30
CA ASN A 322 -21.64 1.90 -6.38
C ASN A 322 -21.23 3.38 -6.41
N TYR A 323 -20.17 3.70 -7.17
CA TYR A 323 -19.76 5.08 -7.40
C TYR A 323 -20.42 5.67 -8.65
N ALA A 324 -20.83 6.94 -8.60
CA ALA A 324 -21.41 7.66 -9.72
C ALA A 324 -20.36 8.09 -10.77
N LEU A 325 -19.58 7.15 -11.29
CA LEU A 325 -18.42 7.39 -12.17
C LEU A 325 -18.79 8.22 -13.40
N ASP A 326 -19.87 7.87 -14.10
CA ASP A 326 -20.33 8.58 -15.30
C ASP A 326 -20.69 10.04 -15.03
N MET A 327 -21.28 10.33 -13.86
CA MET A 327 -21.67 11.69 -13.46
C MET A 327 -20.45 12.58 -13.23
N VAL A 328 -19.38 12.04 -12.64
CA VAL A 328 -18.17 12.80 -12.34
C VAL A 328 -17.16 12.82 -13.49
N GLN A 329 -17.30 11.92 -14.47
CA GLN A 329 -16.37 11.74 -15.57
C GLN A 329 -16.01 13.03 -16.35
N PRO A 330 -16.93 13.96 -16.65
CA PRO A 330 -16.58 15.21 -17.35
C PRO A 330 -15.63 16.11 -16.57
N VAL A 331 -15.65 16.04 -15.24
CA VAL A 331 -14.72 16.78 -14.36
C VAL A 331 -13.38 16.06 -14.30
N PHE A 332 -13.38 14.75 -14.02
CA PHE A 332 -12.14 13.99 -13.88
C PHE A 332 -11.34 13.83 -15.17
N ARG A 333 -11.98 13.89 -16.34
CA ARG A 333 -11.27 13.94 -17.64
C ARG A 333 -10.45 15.23 -17.86
N GLN A 334 -10.76 16.31 -17.12
CA GLN A 334 -10.02 17.57 -17.16
C GLN A 334 -9.04 17.71 -15.99
N TYR A 335 -9.14 16.85 -14.98
CA TYR A 335 -8.25 16.87 -13.83
C TYR A 335 -6.85 16.37 -14.20
N VAL A 336 -5.85 17.19 -13.90
CA VAL A 336 -4.43 16.84 -14.03
C VAL A 336 -3.82 16.94 -12.64
N GLN A 337 -3.38 15.81 -12.07
CA GLN A 337 -2.72 15.79 -10.76
C GLN A 337 -1.44 16.65 -10.76
N GLU A 338 -1.18 17.33 -9.64
CA GLU A 338 -0.04 18.24 -9.44
C GLU A 338 1.29 17.59 -9.85
N PHE A 339 1.62 16.46 -9.22
CA PHE A 339 2.88 15.76 -9.42
C PHE A 339 2.71 14.59 -10.39
N PRO A 340 3.57 14.44 -11.41
CA PRO A 340 3.53 13.30 -12.31
C PRO A 340 3.85 11.97 -11.60
N LEU A 341 3.39 10.88 -12.22
CA LEU A 341 3.87 9.53 -11.93
C LEU A 341 5.36 9.41 -12.29
N ASN A 342 6.03 8.38 -11.78
CA ASN A 342 7.44 8.07 -12.07
C ASN A 342 8.46 9.15 -11.63
N HIS A 343 8.09 10.06 -10.72
CA HIS A 343 8.96 11.15 -10.25
C HIS A 343 10.19 10.68 -9.45
N MET A 344 10.34 9.38 -9.17
CA MET A 344 11.54 8.75 -8.62
C MET A 344 12.10 7.63 -9.51
N ASP A 345 11.65 7.47 -10.76
CA ASP A 345 12.26 6.52 -11.71
C ASP A 345 13.57 7.11 -12.26
N LEU A 346 14.57 7.15 -11.38
CA LEU A 346 15.83 7.87 -11.53
C LEU A 346 17.01 6.95 -11.21
N PRO A 347 18.21 7.21 -11.78
CA PRO A 347 19.44 6.56 -11.34
C PRO A 347 19.67 6.75 -9.83
N ARG A 348 20.30 5.77 -9.19
CA ARG A 348 20.56 5.72 -7.74
C ARG A 348 21.20 7.02 -7.21
N GLU A 349 22.08 7.61 -7.99
CA GLU A 349 22.87 8.81 -7.70
C GLU A 349 22.07 10.12 -7.81
N GLN A 350 20.88 10.07 -8.43
CA GLN A 350 19.98 11.22 -8.63
C GLN A 350 18.76 11.20 -7.70
N LEU A 351 18.50 10.07 -7.04
CA LEU A 351 17.46 9.96 -6.02
C LEU A 351 17.75 10.92 -4.84
N PRO A 352 16.76 11.68 -4.37
CA PRO A 352 16.95 12.73 -3.36
C PRO A 352 17.40 12.16 -2.03
N GLU A 353 18.39 12.82 -1.42
CA GLU A 353 19.08 12.34 -0.23
C GLU A 353 18.40 12.80 1.06
N THR A 354 17.71 13.94 1.01
CA THR A 354 17.02 14.53 2.15
C THR A 354 15.57 14.89 1.83
N GLY A 355 14.74 15.09 2.86
CA GLY A 355 13.36 15.55 2.69
C GLY A 355 13.23 16.91 1.98
N PRO A 356 14.09 17.92 2.27
CA PRO A 356 14.13 19.17 1.51
C PRO A 356 14.53 18.99 0.04
N GLU A 357 15.46 18.07 -0.28
CA GLU A 357 15.78 17.74 -1.69
C GLU A 357 14.63 17.04 -2.40
N MET A 358 13.95 16.10 -1.73
CA MET A 358 12.73 15.48 -2.25
C MET A 358 11.67 16.55 -2.53
N LYS A 359 11.53 17.54 -1.66
CA LYS A 359 10.65 18.69 -1.91
C LYS A 359 11.11 19.48 -3.13
N ALA A 360 12.37 19.90 -3.22
CA ALA A 360 12.89 20.67 -4.35
C ALA A 360 12.71 19.94 -5.70
N MET A 361 12.94 18.63 -5.73
CA MET A 361 12.66 17.77 -6.88
C MET A 361 11.16 17.76 -7.24
N MET A 362 10.29 17.61 -6.25
CA MET A 362 8.84 17.63 -6.42
C MET A 362 8.31 18.98 -6.93
N GLU A 363 8.82 20.11 -6.43
CA GLU A 363 8.49 21.44 -6.99
C GLU A 363 8.91 21.54 -8.46
N GLY A 364 10.10 21.04 -8.80
CA GLY A 364 10.65 21.06 -10.16
C GLY A 364 9.87 20.22 -11.18
N VAL A 365 8.98 19.34 -10.73
CA VAL A 365 8.06 18.55 -11.58
C VAL A 365 6.58 18.87 -11.34
N SER A 366 6.26 19.83 -10.47
CA SER A 366 4.89 20.25 -10.22
C SER A 366 4.26 20.89 -11.46
N ARG A 367 3.00 20.55 -11.73
CA ARG A 367 2.19 21.10 -12.81
C ARG A 367 1.26 22.23 -12.36
N TRP A 368 1.21 22.54 -11.06
CA TRP A 368 0.34 23.56 -10.46
C TRP A 368 1.11 24.76 -9.92
N THR A 369 2.40 24.88 -10.27
CA THR A 369 3.20 26.08 -10.08
C THR A 369 2.67 27.24 -10.93
N GLU A 370 2.81 28.47 -10.42
CA GLU A 370 2.47 29.72 -11.12
C GLU A 370 3.49 30.08 -12.21
#